data_AF-A0A3C2EEK3-F1
#
_entry.id   AF-A0A3C2EEK3-F1
#
_cell.length_a   1.000
_cell.length_b   1.000
_cell.length_c   1.000
_cell.angle_alpha   90.00
_cell.angle_beta   90.00
_cell.angle_gamma   90.00
#
_symmetry.space_group_name_H-M   'P 1'
#
loop_
_entity.id
_entity.type
_entity.pdbx_description
1 polymer ?
#
loop_
_entity_poly.entity_id
_entity_poly.type
_entity_poly.pdbx_seq_one_letter_code
_entity_poly.pdbx_strand_id
1 'polypeptide(L)'
;MNKELVVSMAVGWFLMLVYAAFMLKAGLDERAKNGGFISFGSALVPMLITYLIATFIATVFNYVLFNFIDASLVDLQLEVAIEGVEKMRGFLGDEGADAAIAAIEEKGISTGPLQYLLNWLGSLLIPGLLFLIYGLIVAAIIKKNNPEQERFV
;
A
#
# COMPACT_ATOMS: atom_id res chain seq x y z
N MET A 1 16.07 -6.91 -17.08
CA MET A 1 14.82 -6.57 -16.37
C MET A 1 14.08 -5.55 -17.21
N ASN A 2 12.80 -5.76 -17.52
CA ASN A 2 12.02 -4.70 -18.19
C ASN A 2 11.77 -3.59 -17.17
N LYS A 3 12.49 -2.47 -17.30
CA LYS A 3 12.49 -1.37 -16.33
C LYS A 3 11.15 -0.64 -16.30
N GLU A 4 10.52 -0.47 -17.46
CA GLU A 4 9.19 0.14 -17.59
C GLU A 4 8.14 -0.63 -16.80
N LEU A 5 8.21 -1.97 -16.84
CA LEU A 5 7.29 -2.80 -16.07
C LEU A 5 7.40 -2.52 -14.57
N VAL A 6 8.63 -2.39 -14.04
CA VAL A 6 8.88 -2.16 -12.61
C VAL A 6 8.24 -0.87 -12.09
N VAL A 7 8.26 0.19 -12.91
CA VAL A 7 7.69 1.51 -12.55
C VAL A 7 6.25 1.70 -13.05
N SER A 8 5.71 0.74 -13.80
CA SER A 8 4.37 0.86 -14.39
C SER A 8 3.25 0.87 -13.33
N MET A 9 2.17 1.59 -13.65
CA MET A 9 0.96 1.61 -12.81
C MET A 9 0.34 0.22 -12.64
N ALA A 10 0.49 -0.67 -13.64
CA ALA A 10 -0.04 -2.03 -13.59
C ALA A 10 0.56 -2.85 -12.44
N VAL A 11 1.87 -2.70 -12.18
CA VAL A 11 2.52 -3.32 -11.02
C VAL A 11 1.96 -2.76 -9.71
N GLY A 12 1.69 -1.45 -9.65
CA GLY A 12 1.03 -0.83 -8.50
C GLY A 12 -0.34 -1.46 -8.19
N TRP A 13 -1.20 -1.62 -9.20
CA TRP A 13 -2.50 -2.26 -9.05
C TRP A 13 -2.39 -3.73 -8.63
N PHE A 14 -1.45 -4.46 -9.25
CA PHE A 14 -1.17 -5.84 -8.86
C PHE A 14 -0.74 -5.95 -7.39
N LEU A 15 0.17 -5.08 -6.94
CA LEU A 15 0.62 -5.05 -5.55
C LEU A 15 -0.52 -4.71 -4.58
N MET A 16 -1.45 -3.84 -4.95
CA MET A 16 -2.64 -3.57 -4.13
C MET A 16 -3.49 -4.84 -3.92
N LEU A 17 -3.71 -5.63 -4.98
CA LEU A 17 -4.44 -6.91 -4.87
C LEU A 17 -3.67 -7.91 -4.01
N VAL A 18 -2.35 -7.96 -4.14
CA VAL A 18 -1.49 -8.80 -3.30
C VAL A 18 -1.64 -8.42 -1.82
N TYR A 19 -1.54 -7.13 -1.48
CA TYR A 19 -1.72 -6.67 -0.10
C TYR A 19 -3.11 -7.03 0.44
N ALA A 20 -4.17 -6.78 -0.32
CA ALA A 20 -5.53 -7.14 0.08
C ALA A 20 -5.68 -8.65 0.33
N ALA A 21 -5.11 -9.49 -0.53
CA ALA A 21 -5.14 -10.95 -0.38
C ALA A 21 -4.39 -11.41 0.89
N PHE A 22 -3.21 -10.86 1.17
CA PHE A 22 -2.45 -11.20 2.37
C PHE A 22 -3.14 -10.71 3.65
N MET A 23 -3.75 -9.53 3.62
CA MET A 23 -4.58 -9.04 4.72
C MET A 23 -5.72 -10.03 4.99
N LEU A 24 -6.53 -10.36 3.97
CA LEU A 24 -7.63 -11.31 4.13
C LEU A 24 -7.15 -12.65 4.69
N LYS A 25 -6.05 -13.18 4.15
CA LYS A 25 -5.46 -14.43 4.63
C LYS A 25 -5.09 -14.35 6.10
N ALA A 26 -4.46 -13.26 6.56
CA ALA A 26 -4.09 -13.09 7.97
C ALA A 26 -5.31 -13.16 8.90
N GLY A 27 -6.42 -12.52 8.52
CA GLY A 27 -7.68 -12.60 9.29
C GLY A 27 -8.30 -13.99 9.28
N LEU A 28 -8.27 -14.69 8.13
CA LEU A 28 -8.79 -16.06 8.00
C LEU A 28 -7.94 -17.08 8.76
N ASP A 29 -6.62 -16.95 8.71
CA ASP A 29 -5.68 -17.81 9.44
C ASP A 29 -5.93 -17.70 10.96
N GLU A 30 -6.13 -16.47 11.46
CA GLU A 30 -6.44 -16.25 12.87
C GLU A 30 -7.81 -16.82 13.26
N ARG A 31 -8.80 -16.72 12.36
CA ARG A 31 -10.11 -17.35 12.55
C ARG A 31 -10.01 -18.88 12.58
N ALA A 32 -9.17 -19.46 11.72
CA ALA A 32 -8.97 -20.91 11.66
C ALA A 32 -8.32 -21.44 12.95
N LYS A 33 -7.32 -20.74 13.49
CA LYS A 33 -6.69 -21.08 14.78
C LYS A 33 -7.68 -21.08 15.94
N ASN A 34 -8.71 -20.23 15.87
CA ASN A 34 -9.75 -20.09 16.88
C ASN A 34 -11.00 -20.94 16.58
N GLY A 35 -10.84 -22.06 15.87
CA GLY A 35 -11.93 -23.02 15.61
C GLY A 35 -13.03 -22.47 14.69
N GLY A 36 -12.72 -21.49 13.86
CA GLY A 36 -13.67 -20.85 12.95
C GLY A 36 -14.43 -19.66 13.55
N PHE A 37 -14.09 -19.26 14.78
CA PHE A 37 -14.65 -18.11 15.48
C PHE A 37 -13.61 -16.99 15.56
N ILE A 38 -14.04 -15.74 15.46
CA ILE A 38 -13.17 -14.58 15.60
C ILE A 38 -13.99 -13.33 15.95
N SER A 39 -13.48 -12.54 16.91
CA SER A 39 -14.05 -11.22 17.20
C SER A 39 -13.62 -10.20 16.14
N PHE A 40 -14.32 -9.07 16.05
CA PHE A 40 -13.96 -8.02 15.10
C PHE A 40 -12.53 -7.50 15.29
N GLY A 41 -12.14 -7.18 16.53
CA GLY A 41 -10.80 -6.68 16.83
C GLY A 41 -9.71 -7.74 16.58
N SER A 42 -9.99 -8.99 16.94
CA SER A 42 -9.09 -10.11 16.69
C SER A 42 -8.90 -10.40 15.20
N ALA A 43 -9.89 -10.08 14.35
CA ALA A 43 -9.76 -10.15 12.90
C ALA A 43 -8.99 -8.95 12.34
N LEU A 44 -9.32 -7.73 12.76
CA LEU A 44 -8.77 -6.50 12.18
C LEU A 44 -7.26 -6.33 12.49
N VAL A 45 -6.84 -6.58 13.72
CA VAL A 45 -5.46 -6.30 14.15
C VAL A 45 -4.41 -7.08 13.34
N PRO A 46 -4.53 -8.41 13.15
CA PRO A 46 -3.60 -9.18 12.31
C PRO A 46 -3.55 -8.68 10.86
N MET A 47 -4.70 -8.27 10.30
CA MET A 47 -4.77 -7.74 8.94
C MET A 47 -3.98 -6.44 8.80
N LEU A 48 -4.15 -5.50 9.74
CA LEU A 48 -3.44 -4.22 9.71
C LEU A 48 -1.93 -4.40 9.94
N ILE A 49 -1.53 -5.28 10.87
CA ILE A 49 -0.11 -5.59 11.09
C ILE A 49 0.51 -6.20 9.83
N THR A 50 -0.20 -7.10 9.16
CA THR A 50 0.26 -7.70 7.90
C THR A 50 0.46 -6.65 6.82
N TYR A 51 -0.47 -5.71 6.66
CA TYR A 51 -0.33 -4.58 5.73
C TYR A 51 0.88 -3.69 6.05
N LEU A 52 1.07 -3.33 7.33
CA LEU A 52 2.20 -2.51 7.76
C LEU A 52 3.54 -3.18 7.44
N ILE A 53 3.67 -4.47 7.75
CA ILE A 53 4.90 -5.23 7.47
C ILE A 53 5.13 -5.37 5.96
N ALA A 54 4.09 -5.72 5.20
CA ALA A 54 4.20 -5.91 3.76
C ALA A 54 4.64 -4.63 3.03
N THR A 55 4.00 -3.50 3.37
CA THR A 55 4.36 -2.20 2.79
C THR A 55 5.75 -1.74 3.22
N PHE A 56 6.14 -2.00 4.47
CA PHE A 56 7.49 -1.67 4.95
C PHE A 56 8.57 -2.45 4.22
N ILE A 57 8.37 -3.76 4.03
CA ILE A 57 9.29 -4.60 3.24
C ILE A 57 9.41 -4.07 1.81
N ALA A 58 8.28 -3.70 1.18
CA ALA A 58 8.30 -3.12 -0.15
C ALA A 58 9.06 -1.79 -0.22
N THR A 59 8.91 -0.92 0.80
CA THR A 59 9.68 0.32 0.92
C THR A 59 11.18 0.04 1.02
N VAL A 60 11.60 -0.91 1.86
CA VAL A 60 13.01 -1.29 2.00
C VAL A 60 13.55 -1.87 0.68
N PHE A 61 12.77 -2.72 0.02
CA PHE A 61 13.15 -3.25 -1.30
C PHE A 61 13.35 -2.13 -2.32
N ASN A 62 12.42 -1.19 -2.43
CA ASN A 62 12.54 -0.05 -3.35
C ASN A 62 13.72 0.86 -3.01
N TYR A 63 13.97 1.11 -1.72
CA TYR A 63 15.15 1.84 -1.29
C TYR A 63 16.44 1.18 -1.78
N VAL A 64 16.56 -0.14 -1.59
CA VAL A 64 17.73 -0.91 -2.05
C VAL A 64 17.84 -0.90 -3.58
N LEU A 65 16.71 -1.14 -4.27
CA LEU A 65 16.63 -1.19 -5.71
C LEU A 65 17.08 0.12 -6.36
N PHE A 66 16.53 1.24 -5.92
CA PHE A 66 16.77 2.55 -6.53
C PHE A 66 18.07 3.23 -6.09
N ASN A 67 18.66 2.85 -4.96
CA ASN A 67 19.92 3.47 -4.51
C ASN A 67 21.17 2.61 -4.79
N PHE A 68 21.05 1.28 -4.76
CA PHE A 68 22.21 0.39 -4.78
C PHE A 68 22.23 -0.59 -5.95
N ILE A 69 21.07 -0.96 -6.50
CA ILE A 69 21.00 -1.92 -7.60
C ILE A 69 20.98 -1.20 -8.96
N ASP A 70 20.06 -0.26 -9.14
CA ASP A 70 19.89 0.46 -10.41
C ASP A 70 19.34 1.87 -10.19
N ALA A 71 20.26 2.83 -10.02
CA ALA A 71 19.93 4.24 -9.82
C ALA A 71 19.27 4.89 -11.04
N SER A 72 19.42 4.34 -12.25
CA SER A 72 18.75 4.88 -13.44
C SER A 72 17.22 4.71 -13.40
N LEU A 73 16.71 3.83 -12.52
CA LEU A 73 15.28 3.68 -12.29
C LEU A 73 14.66 4.92 -11.63
N VAL A 74 15.47 5.76 -10.97
CA VAL A 74 15.02 7.02 -10.36
C VAL A 74 14.56 7.98 -11.47
N ASP A 75 15.37 8.16 -12.51
CA ASP A 75 15.04 9.03 -13.65
C ASP A 75 13.83 8.48 -14.41
N LEU A 76 13.78 7.16 -14.63
CA LEU A 76 12.63 6.52 -15.27
C LEU A 76 11.35 6.65 -14.44
N GLN A 77 11.44 6.59 -13.10
CA GLN A 77 10.30 6.78 -12.22
C GLN A 77 9.77 8.21 -12.28
N LEU A 78 10.66 9.19 -12.39
CA LEU A 78 10.30 10.59 -12.58
C LEU A 78 9.56 10.80 -13.91
N GLU A 79 10.11 10.27 -15.00
CA GLU A 79 9.49 10.33 -16.33
C GLU A 79 8.09 9.70 -16.34
N VAL A 80 7.96 8.49 -15.76
CA VAL A 80 6.66 7.81 -15.66
C VAL A 80 5.66 8.57 -14.77
N ALA A 81 6.13 9.25 -13.73
CA ALA A 81 5.27 10.09 -12.90
C ALA A 81 4.73 11.29 -13.67
N ILE A 82 5.60 11.98 -14.44
CA ILE A 82 5.23 13.12 -15.30
C ILE A 82 4.26 12.67 -16.39
N GLU A 83 4.57 11.58 -17.10
CA GLU A 83 3.66 11.00 -18.10
C GLU A 83 2.30 10.61 -17.52
N GLY A 84 2.28 10.12 -16.27
CA GLY A 84 1.05 9.79 -15.57
C GLY A 84 0.17 11.02 -15.36
N VAL A 85 0.76 12.16 -14.97
CA VAL A 85 0.05 13.43 -14.83
C VAL A 85 -0.42 13.94 -16.19
N GLU A 86 0.42 13.87 -17.23
CA GLU A 86 0.05 14.25 -18.59
C GLU A 86 -1.16 13.45 -19.11
N LYS A 87 -1.20 12.14 -18.85
CA LYS A 87 -2.35 11.28 -19.20
C LYS A 87 -3.63 11.68 -18.44
N MET A 88 -3.51 12.36 -17.30
CA MET A 88 -4.62 12.90 -16.52
C MET A 88 -4.91 14.38 -16.79
N ARG A 89 -4.16 15.05 -17.69
CA ARG A 89 -4.31 16.49 -17.99
C ARG A 89 -5.74 16.87 -18.37
N GLY A 90 -6.42 16.05 -19.16
CA GLY A 90 -7.82 16.28 -19.53
C GLY A 90 -8.81 16.28 -18.34
N PHE A 91 -8.46 15.62 -17.23
CA PHE A 91 -9.26 15.62 -15.99
C PHE A 91 -8.83 16.72 -15.01
N LEU A 92 -7.53 17.00 -14.94
CA LEU A 92 -6.95 17.99 -14.02
C LEU A 92 -7.05 19.44 -14.53
N GLY A 93 -7.19 19.63 -15.85
CA GLY A 93 -7.01 20.92 -16.51
C GLY A 93 -5.54 21.27 -16.69
N ASP A 94 -5.23 22.15 -17.65
CA ASP A 94 -3.85 22.51 -18.02
C ASP A 94 -3.06 23.09 -16.83
N GLU A 95 -3.61 24.09 -16.14
CA GLU A 95 -2.96 24.69 -14.97
C GLU A 95 -2.72 23.67 -13.84
N GLY A 96 -3.67 22.75 -13.63
CA GLY A 96 -3.55 21.72 -12.60
C GLY A 96 -2.49 20.67 -12.93
N ALA A 97 -2.41 20.27 -14.20
CA ALA A 97 -1.40 19.35 -14.69
C ALA A 97 0.00 19.98 -14.63
N ASP A 98 0.16 21.21 -15.12
CA ASP A 98 1.44 21.93 -15.12
C ASP A 98 1.96 22.14 -13.68
N ALA A 99 1.07 22.53 -12.75
CA ALA A 99 1.42 22.68 -11.35
C ALA A 99 1.85 21.35 -10.70
N ALA A 100 1.18 20.24 -11.05
CA ALA A 100 1.54 18.92 -10.55
C ALA A 100 2.88 18.42 -11.12
N ILE A 101 3.15 18.64 -12.40
CA ILE A 101 4.43 18.32 -13.04
C ILE A 101 5.56 19.12 -12.40
N ALA A 102 5.40 20.44 -12.27
CA ALA A 102 6.39 21.31 -11.63
C ALA A 102 6.69 20.88 -10.19
N ALA A 103 5.67 20.49 -9.42
CA ALA A 103 5.85 19.99 -8.06
C ALA A 103 6.60 18.64 -8.00
N ILE A 104 6.40 17.77 -8.99
CA ILE A 104 7.13 16.49 -9.12
C ILE A 104 8.60 16.75 -9.46
N GLU A 105 8.87 17.65 -10.40
CA GLU A 105 10.23 18.03 -10.82
C GLU A 105 11.00 18.73 -9.68
N GLU A 106 10.35 19.64 -8.95
CA GLU A 106 10.96 20.36 -7.83
C GLU A 106 11.28 19.42 -6.65
N LYS A 107 10.38 18.50 -6.30
CA LYS A 107 10.62 17.52 -5.23
C LYS A 107 11.62 16.45 -5.64
N GLY A 108 11.64 16.09 -6.92
CA GLY A 108 12.36 14.92 -7.43
C GLY A 108 11.95 13.61 -6.75
N ILE A 109 12.70 12.55 -7.04
CA ILE A 109 12.54 11.27 -6.35
C ILE A 109 13.46 11.26 -5.12
N SER A 110 12.87 10.99 -3.97
CA SER A 110 13.61 10.87 -2.72
C SER A 110 14.56 9.67 -2.72
N THR A 111 15.83 9.89 -2.39
CA THR A 111 16.86 8.83 -2.34
C THR A 111 17.35 8.53 -0.92
N GLY A 112 17.20 9.46 0.03
CA GLY A 112 17.71 9.30 1.40
C GLY A 112 16.87 8.37 2.30
N PRO A 113 17.47 7.60 3.22
CA PRO A 113 16.77 6.62 4.06
C PRO A 113 15.70 7.23 4.97
N LEU A 114 15.96 8.41 5.54
CA LEU A 114 14.97 9.13 6.34
C LEU A 114 13.74 9.50 5.51
N GLN A 115 13.93 9.91 4.27
CA GLN A 115 12.83 10.31 3.40
C GLN A 115 11.99 9.10 2.95
N TYR A 116 12.60 7.93 2.72
CA TYR A 116 11.85 6.69 2.50
C TYR A 116 10.98 6.33 3.69
N LEU A 117 11.50 6.48 4.91
CA LEU A 117 10.74 6.26 6.13
C LEU A 117 9.57 7.25 6.25
N LEU A 118 9.82 8.54 6.03
CA LEU A 118 8.78 9.57 6.07
C LEU A 118 7.71 9.36 4.97
N ASN A 119 8.12 8.96 3.77
CA ASN A 119 7.21 8.65 2.67
C ASN A 119 6.36 7.41 3.00
N TRP A 120 6.95 6.37 3.61
CA TRP A 120 6.20 5.21 4.07
C TRP A 120 5.19 5.59 5.16
N LEU A 121 5.59 6.36 6.17
CA LEU A 121 4.66 6.87 7.20
C LEU A 121 3.54 7.73 6.59
N GLY A 122 3.87 8.60 5.63
CA GLY A 122 2.89 9.40 4.88
C GLY A 122 1.94 8.54 4.05
N SER A 123 2.40 7.41 3.51
CA SER A 123 1.56 6.45 2.78
C SER A 123 0.51 5.79 3.67
N LEU A 124 0.71 5.77 4.99
CA LEU A 124 -0.27 5.25 5.94
C LEU A 124 -1.46 6.20 6.17
N LEU A 125 -1.38 7.45 5.67
CA LEU A 125 -2.45 8.43 5.77
C LEU A 125 -3.55 8.15 4.74
N ILE A 126 -3.49 8.76 3.54
CA ILE A 126 -4.58 8.65 2.55
C ILE A 126 -4.65 7.23 1.93
N PRO A 127 -3.57 6.66 1.38
CA PRO A 127 -3.61 5.27 0.87
C PRO A 127 -3.87 4.26 1.99
N GLY A 128 -3.22 4.44 3.16
CA GLY A 128 -3.42 3.60 4.33
C GLY A 128 -4.86 3.61 4.84
N LEU A 129 -5.57 4.74 4.75
CA LEU A 129 -6.98 4.83 5.11
C LEU A 129 -7.85 3.94 4.21
N LEU A 130 -7.55 3.81 2.92
CA LEU A 130 -8.28 2.90 2.03
C LEU A 130 -8.11 1.44 2.45
N PHE A 131 -6.88 1.04 2.80
CA PHE A 131 -6.61 -0.31 3.29
C PHE A 131 -7.18 -0.55 4.69
N LEU A 132 -7.25 0.50 5.54
CA LEU A 132 -7.96 0.44 6.81
C LEU A 132 -9.45 0.19 6.59
N ILE A 133 -10.10 0.95 5.70
CA ILE A 133 -11.51 0.76 5.36
C ILE A 133 -11.75 -0.66 4.83
N TYR A 134 -10.89 -1.14 3.92
CA TYR A 134 -10.93 -2.51 3.44
C TYR A 134 -10.84 -3.52 4.60
N GLY A 135 -9.87 -3.34 5.51
CA GLY A 135 -9.71 -4.17 6.69
C GLY A 135 -10.94 -4.17 7.60
N LEU A 136 -11.56 -3.00 7.84
CA LEU A 136 -12.78 -2.87 8.62
C LEU A 136 -13.94 -3.64 8.00
N ILE A 137 -14.13 -3.51 6.68
CA ILE A 137 -15.19 -4.21 5.94
C ILE A 137 -14.98 -5.73 6.03
N VAL A 138 -13.79 -6.21 5.73
CA VAL A 138 -13.47 -7.65 5.75
C VAL A 138 -13.58 -8.22 7.16
N ALA A 139 -13.05 -7.52 8.18
CA ALA A 139 -13.15 -7.93 9.56
C ALA A 139 -14.62 -8.04 10.01
N ALA A 140 -15.49 -7.11 9.58
CA ALA A 140 -16.92 -7.19 9.85
C ALA A 140 -17.59 -8.40 9.18
N ILE A 141 -17.19 -8.72 7.94
CA ILE A 141 -17.72 -9.87 7.18
C ILE A 141 -17.30 -11.21 7.80
N ILE A 142 -16.04 -11.35 8.21
CA ILE A 142 -15.52 -12.64 8.72
C ILE A 142 -15.77 -12.85 10.20
N LYS A 143 -16.19 -11.81 10.93
CA LYS A 143 -16.51 -11.87 12.36
C LYS A 143 -17.52 -12.99 12.62
N LYS A 144 -17.20 -13.85 13.61
CA LYS A 144 -18.10 -14.88 14.11
C LYS A 144 -17.81 -15.09 15.60
N ASN A 145 -18.68 -14.60 16.47
CA ASN A 145 -18.51 -14.77 17.91
C ASN A 145 -18.68 -16.24 18.33
N ASN A 146 -17.96 -16.66 19.38
CA ASN A 146 -18.08 -17.99 19.94
C ASN A 146 -19.30 -18.06 20.89
N PRO A 147 -20.33 -18.87 20.60
CA PRO A 147 -21.54 -18.99 21.42
C PRO A 147 -21.27 -19.50 22.85
N GLU A 148 -20.18 -20.25 23.07
CA GLU A 148 -19.85 -20.76 24.40
C GLU A 148 -19.21 -19.69 25.29
N GLN A 149 -18.44 -18.75 24.71
CA GLN A 149 -17.89 -17.62 25.46
C GLN A 149 -18.98 -16.65 25.90
N GLU A 150 -20.08 -16.52 25.15
CA GLU A 150 -21.22 -15.67 25.50
C GLU A 150 -22.12 -16.28 26.59
N ARG A 151 -21.93 -17.55 26.97
CA ARG A 151 -22.72 -18.21 28.04
C ARG A 151 -22.16 -17.98 29.45
N PHE A 152 -20.94 -17.49 29.57
CA PHE A 152 -20.24 -17.29 30.85
C PHE A 152 -19.89 -15.82 31.13
N VAL A 153 -20.46 -14.91 30.34
CA VAL A 153 -20.44 -13.45 30.54
C VAL A 153 -21.87 -13.01 30.83
#